data_AF-A0A4V1SHE5-F1
#
_entry.id   AF-A0A4V1SHE5-F1
#
_cell.length_a   1.000
_cell.length_b   1.000
_cell.length_c   1.000
_cell.angle_alpha   90.00
_cell.angle_beta   90.00
_cell.angle_gamma   90.00
#
_symmetry.space_group_name_H-M   'P 1'
#
loop_
_entity.id
_entity.type
_entity.pdbx_description
1 polymer ?
#
loop_
_entity_poly.entity_id
_entity_poly.type
_entity_poly.pdbx_seq_one_letter_code
_entity_poly.pdbx_strand_id
1 'polypeptide(L)'
;MQSDNRLFDDFVKFVNGAAGTMAGMAREGADATRERAKEWLGGLDFVGREEFDAVKAMAAAARDENEALKSRIAALEAQMAAKPKAPKKPIPGN
;
A
#
# COMPACT_ATOMS: atom_id res chain seq x y z
N MET A 1 59.57 29.34 24.31
CA MET A 1 58.71 28.63 23.33
C MET A 1 57.84 27.60 24.06
N GLN A 2 56.88 28.03 24.90
CA GLN A 2 56.06 27.11 25.73
C GLN A 2 54.60 27.55 25.87
N SER A 3 54.22 28.71 25.31
CA SER A 3 52.91 29.34 25.46
C SER A 3 51.92 28.92 24.37
N ASP A 4 52.41 28.75 23.14
CA ASP A 4 51.56 28.55 21.95
C ASP A 4 50.92 27.16 21.90
N ASN A 5 51.50 26.17 22.59
CA ASN A 5 51.03 24.78 22.55
C ASN A 5 49.86 24.50 23.52
N ARG A 6 49.68 25.30 24.58
CA ARG A 6 48.62 25.06 25.59
C ARG A 6 47.22 25.43 25.09
N LEU A 7 47.09 26.55 24.39
CA LEU A 7 45.80 26.99 23.84
C LEU A 7 45.30 26.01 22.76
N PHE A 8 46.22 25.48 21.95
CA PHE A 8 45.89 24.47 20.95
C PHE A 8 45.54 23.13 21.59
N ASP A 9 46.29 22.67 22.60
CA ASP A 9 45.98 21.43 23.33
C ASP A 9 44.62 21.46 24.02
N ASP A 10 44.24 22.60 24.63
CA ASP A 10 42.95 22.75 25.29
C ASP A 10 41.80 22.80 24.26
N PHE A 11 42.03 23.41 23.09
CA PHE A 11 41.08 23.37 21.98
C PHE A 11 40.90 21.96 21.43
N VAL A 12 41.98 21.19 21.24
CA VAL A 12 41.91 19.80 20.77
C VAL A 12 41.18 18.91 21.78
N LYS A 13 41.43 19.09 23.08
CA LYS A 13 40.68 18.38 24.14
C LYS A 13 39.21 18.75 24.16
N PHE A 14 38.89 20.04 24.00
CA PHE A 14 37.51 20.51 23.90
C PHE A 14 36.80 19.94 22.68
N VAL A 15 37.43 19.97 21.50
CA VAL A 15 36.87 19.42 20.26
C VAL A 15 36.68 17.91 20.37
N ASN A 16 37.62 17.16 20.95
CA ASN A 16 37.47 15.73 21.15
C ASN A 16 36.37 15.40 22.17
N GLY A 17 36.26 16.17 23.25
CA GLY A 17 35.17 16.04 24.22
C GLY A 17 33.81 16.37 23.60
N ALA A 18 33.72 17.47 22.87
CA ALA A 18 32.51 17.89 22.17
C ALA A 18 32.10 16.91 21.05
N ALA A 19 33.08 16.37 20.30
CA ALA A 19 32.84 15.34 19.29
C ALA A 19 32.31 14.05 19.92
N GLY A 20 32.83 13.63 21.08
CA GLY A 20 32.33 12.48 21.83
C GLY A 20 30.88 12.66 22.28
N THR A 21 30.53 13.82 22.83
CA THR A 21 29.16 14.15 23.25
C THR A 21 28.21 14.24 22.06
N MET A 22 28.62 14.90 20.96
CA MET A 22 27.82 14.97 19.73
C MET A 22 27.63 13.59 19.09
N ALA A 23 28.64 12.72 19.11
CA ALA A 23 28.51 11.35 18.59
C ALA A 23 27.56 10.50 19.46
N GLY A 24 27.58 10.68 20.78
CA GLY A 24 26.61 10.05 21.71
C GLY A 24 25.18 10.54 21.45
N MET A 25 24.98 11.86 21.40
CA MET A 25 23.68 12.47 21.10
C MET A 25 23.17 12.11 19.69
N ALA A 26 24.05 11.99 18.71
CA ALA A 26 23.67 11.56 17.36
C ALA A 26 23.21 10.10 17.33
N ARG A 27 23.84 9.22 18.12
CA ARG A 27 23.44 7.81 18.22
C ARG A 27 22.08 7.67 18.91
N GLU A 28 21.87 8.36 20.03
CA GLU A 28 20.58 8.38 20.75
C GLU A 28 19.48 9.07 19.92
N GLY A 29 19.83 10.15 19.22
CA GLY A 29 18.92 10.87 18.33
C GLY A 29 18.52 10.06 17.09
N ALA A 30 19.41 9.25 16.53
CA ALA A 30 19.08 8.36 15.41
C ALA A 30 18.04 7.30 15.80
N ASP A 31 18.17 6.72 17.00
CA ASP A 31 17.21 5.73 17.50
C ASP A 31 15.85 6.38 17.80
N ALA A 32 15.84 7.54 18.46
CA ALA A 32 14.62 8.32 18.70
C ALA A 32 13.93 8.79 17.40
N THR A 33 14.72 9.11 16.36
CA THR A 33 14.19 9.49 15.04
C THR A 33 13.60 8.28 14.32
N ARG A 34 14.26 7.12 14.40
CA ARG A 34 13.74 5.87 13.82
C ARG A 34 12.45 5.43 14.49
N GLU A 35 12.34 5.57 15.80
CA GLU A 35 11.14 5.22 16.56
C GLU A 35 9.97 6.15 16.19
N ARG A 36 10.20 7.47 16.17
CA ARG A 36 9.22 8.45 15.67
C ARG A 36 8.83 8.21 14.22
N ALA A 37 9.76 7.81 13.35
CA ALA A 37 9.46 7.49 11.96
C ALA A 37 8.56 6.25 11.85
N LYS A 38 8.77 5.22 12.68
CA LYS A 38 7.88 4.04 12.73
C LYS A 38 6.48 4.40 13.24
N GLU A 39 6.41 5.23 14.28
CA GLU A 39 5.14 5.70 14.85
C GLU A 39 4.37 6.59 13.87
N TRP A 40 5.08 7.46 13.15
CA TRP A 40 4.50 8.32 12.11
C TRP A 40 4.04 7.50 10.90
N LEU A 41 4.83 6.54 10.44
CA LEU A 41 4.44 5.62 9.36
C LEU A 41 3.28 4.70 9.77
N GLY A 42 3.22 4.28 11.03
CA GLY A 42 2.09 3.49 11.57
C GLY A 42 0.83 4.33 11.81
N GLY A 43 0.96 5.65 11.95
CA GLY A 43 -0.16 6.59 12.05
C GLY A 43 -0.67 7.11 10.71
N LEU A 44 0.02 6.82 9.60
CA LEU A 44 -0.55 6.95 8.27
C LEU A 44 -1.41 5.71 8.03
N ASP A 45 -2.67 5.87 7.64
CA ASP A 45 -3.64 4.80 7.32
C ASP A 45 -3.13 3.86 6.21
N PHE A 46 -2.10 3.09 6.49
CA PHE A 46 -1.43 2.23 5.54
C PHE A 46 -2.15 0.89 5.55
N VAL A 47 -2.61 0.46 4.38
CA VAL A 47 -3.19 -0.86 4.22
C VAL A 47 -2.09 -1.88 4.46
N GLY A 48 -2.23 -2.65 5.53
CA GLY A 48 -1.29 -3.71 5.85
C GLY A 48 -1.22 -4.72 4.71
N ARG A 49 -0.12 -5.48 4.68
CA ARG A 49 0.11 -6.42 3.59
C ARG A 49 -0.97 -7.51 3.54
N GLU A 50 -1.45 -7.95 4.70
CA GLU A 50 -2.48 -8.97 4.82
C GLU A 50 -3.83 -8.49 4.28
N GLU A 51 -4.21 -7.26 4.59
CA GLU A 51 -5.43 -6.61 4.08
C GLU A 51 -5.33 -6.39 2.57
N PHE A 52 -4.15 -5.98 2.08
CA PHE A 52 -3.91 -5.85 0.65
C PHE A 52 -4.05 -7.20 -0.08
N ASP A 53 -3.44 -8.26 0.48
CA ASP A 53 -3.51 -9.60 -0.11
C ASP A 53 -4.94 -10.17 -0.05
N ALA A 54 -5.69 -9.91 1.02
CA ALA A 54 -7.10 -10.29 1.14
C ALA A 54 -7.97 -9.59 0.08
N VAL A 55 -7.83 -8.27 -0.09
CA VAL A 55 -8.57 -7.52 -1.11
C VAL A 55 -8.17 -7.95 -2.52
N LYS A 56 -6.90 -8.24 -2.75
CA LYS A 56 -6.41 -8.76 -4.03
C LYS A 56 -7.03 -10.11 -4.37
N ALA A 57 -7.10 -11.03 -3.41
CA ALA A 57 -7.75 -12.33 -3.59
C ALA A 57 -9.25 -12.18 -3.86
N MET A 58 -9.95 -11.31 -3.10
CA MET A 58 -11.36 -11.00 -3.32
C MET A 58 -11.61 -10.42 -4.71
N ALA A 59 -10.76 -9.48 -5.16
CA ALA A 59 -10.87 -8.87 -6.47
C ALA A 59 -10.64 -9.87 -7.62
N ALA A 60 -9.75 -10.84 -7.43
CA ALA A 60 -9.54 -11.93 -8.39
C ALA A 60 -10.78 -12.82 -8.49
N ALA A 61 -11.28 -13.33 -7.34
CA ALA A 61 -12.48 -14.17 -7.30
C ALA A 61 -13.70 -13.48 -7.94
N ALA A 62 -13.90 -12.19 -7.63
CA ALA A 62 -14.98 -11.41 -8.21
C ALA A 62 -14.87 -11.26 -9.74
N ARG A 63 -13.66 -11.20 -10.30
CA ARG A 63 -13.47 -11.17 -11.77
C ARG A 63 -13.84 -12.50 -12.40
N ASP A 64 -13.39 -13.61 -11.81
CA ASP A 64 -13.70 -14.96 -12.30
C ASP A 64 -15.21 -15.22 -12.29
N GLU A 65 -15.89 -14.85 -11.19
CA GLU A 65 -17.35 -14.95 -11.09
C GLU A 65 -18.09 -14.07 -12.12
N ASN A 66 -17.59 -12.86 -12.37
CA ASN A 66 -18.17 -11.96 -13.38
C ASN A 66 -18.06 -12.55 -14.80
N GLU A 67 -16.94 -13.19 -15.15
CA GLU A 67 -16.79 -13.85 -16.45
C GLU A 67 -17.75 -15.02 -16.62
N ALA A 68 -17.90 -15.85 -15.57
CA ALA A 68 -18.87 -16.94 -15.55
C ALA A 68 -20.32 -16.44 -15.72
N LEU A 69 -20.68 -15.37 -15.01
CA LEU A 69 -22.00 -14.75 -15.13
C LEU A 69 -22.24 -14.15 -16.52
N LYS A 70 -21.24 -13.46 -17.09
CA LYS A 70 -21.34 -12.92 -18.47
C LYS A 70 -21.61 -14.01 -19.49
N SER A 71 -20.91 -15.13 -19.40
CA SER A 71 -21.14 -16.30 -20.27
C SER A 71 -22.58 -16.82 -20.13
N ARG A 72 -23.07 -16.95 -18.89
CA ARG A 72 -24.43 -17.41 -18.61
C ARG A 72 -25.49 -16.46 -19.15
N ILE A 73 -25.28 -15.15 -19.01
CA ILE A 73 -26.17 -14.11 -19.55
C ILE A 73 -26.21 -14.21 -21.07
N ALA A 74 -25.06 -14.27 -21.75
CA ALA A 74 -25.00 -14.40 -23.20
C ALA A 74 -25.73 -15.66 -23.71
N ALA A 75 -25.57 -16.79 -23.02
CA ALA A 75 -26.28 -18.03 -23.35
C ALA A 75 -27.80 -17.91 -23.16
N LEU A 76 -28.26 -17.20 -22.13
CA LEU A 76 -29.69 -16.96 -21.90
C LEU A 76 -30.27 -16.00 -22.95
N GLU A 77 -29.55 -14.93 -23.27
CA GLU A 77 -29.95 -13.96 -24.30
C GLU A 77 -30.08 -14.63 -25.67
N ALA A 78 -29.13 -15.50 -26.04
CA ALA A 78 -29.18 -16.29 -27.26
C ALA A 78 -30.41 -17.22 -27.30
N GLN A 79 -30.72 -17.90 -26.19
CA GLN A 79 -31.91 -18.75 -26.10
C GLN A 79 -33.22 -17.96 -26.21
N MET A 80 -33.28 -16.77 -25.61
CA MET A 80 -34.45 -15.89 -25.71
C MET A 80 -34.64 -15.39 -27.15
N ALA A 81 -33.56 -15.03 -27.85
CA ALA A 81 -33.60 -14.62 -29.24
C ALA A 81 -34.01 -15.78 -30.18
N ALA A 82 -33.61 -17.01 -29.86
CA ALA A 82 -33.93 -18.20 -30.65
C ALA A 82 -35.36 -18.72 -30.45
N LYS A 83 -36.11 -18.24 -29.45
CA LYS A 83 -37.48 -18.69 -29.19
C LYS A 83 -38.42 -18.16 -30.29
N PRO A 84 -39.01 -19.04 -31.14
CA PRO A 84 -39.83 -18.58 -32.26
C PRO A 84 -41.07 -17.85 -31.74
N LYS A 85 -41.39 -16.68 -32.31
CA LYS A 85 -42.69 -16.03 -32.11
C LYS A 85 -43.78 -17.02 -32.52
N ALA A 86 -44.65 -17.38 -31.58
CA ALA A 86 -45.76 -18.28 -31.83
C ALA A 86 -46.53 -17.84 -33.09
N PRO A 87 -46.85 -18.77 -34.01
CA PRO A 87 -47.54 -18.42 -35.23
C PRO A 87 -48.90 -17.81 -34.88
N LYS A 88 -49.12 -16.56 -35.32
CA LYS A 88 -50.45 -15.93 -35.24
C LYS A 88 -51.42 -16.82 -36.02
N LYS A 89 -52.32 -17.49 -35.28
CA LYS A 89 -53.38 -18.29 -35.88
C LYS A 89 -54.19 -17.37 -36.80
N PRO A 90 -54.34 -17.68 -38.10
CA PRO A 90 -55.10 -16.84 -39.00
C PRO A 90 -56.53 -16.75 -38.48
N ILE A 91 -57.03 -15.53 -38.32
CA ILE A 91 -58.40 -15.25 -37.94
C ILE A 91 -59.28 -15.76 -39.10
N PRO A 92 -60.19 -16.73 -38.88
CA PRO A 92 -61.12 -17.14 -39.91
C PRO A 92 -61.99 -15.94 -40.27
N GLY A 93 -61.92 -15.50 -41.53
CA GLY A 93 -62.74 -14.41 -42.06
C GLY A 93 -64.22 -14.80 -42.12
N ASN A 94 -65.06 -13.77 -41.98
CA ASN A 94 -66.52 -13.77 -42.09
C ASN A 94 -67.07 -14.46 -43.35
#